data_AF-V3ZL45-F1
#
_entry.id   AF-V3ZL45-F1
#
_cell.length_a   1.000
_cell.length_b   1.000
_cell.length_c   1.000
_cell.angle_alpha   90.00
_cell.angle_beta   90.00
_cell.angle_gamma   90.00
#
_symmetry.space_group_name_H-M   'P 1'
#
loop_
_entity.id
_entity.type
_entity.pdbx_description
1 polymer ?
#
loop_
_entity_poly.entity_id
_entity_poly.type
_entity_poly.pdbx_seq_one_letter_code
_entity_poly.pdbx_strand_id
1 'polypeptide(L)'
;RRLDGRPENFNRSWEEYKKGFGHTDSNFWLGFDKVKHILNNDGNGFQLDFDMTDTNNDNCQYNVGNFNIGNEASNFTGTFTAVGHCSKWCEGSIDFNNFRTNGKPFSTFDHDSYGNGCPAAQASGWWFGN
;
A
#
# COMPACT_ATOMS: atom_id res chain seq x y z
N ARG A 1 -4.68 -4.81 -6.28
CA ARG A 1 -4.35 -6.20 -6.71
C ARG A 1 -3.32 -6.17 -7.83
N ARG A 2 -2.38 -7.12 -7.84
CA ARG A 2 -1.51 -7.43 -8.99
C ARG A 2 -1.73 -8.89 -9.39
N LEU A 3 -1.69 -9.16 -10.68
CA LEU A 3 -1.87 -10.43 -11.36
C LEU A 3 -0.81 -10.48 -12.44
N ASP A 4 -0.09 -11.58 -12.50
CA ASP A 4 0.94 -11.80 -13.50
C ASP A 4 0.32 -11.83 -14.90
N GLY A 5 0.95 -11.10 -15.83
CA GLY A 5 0.62 -11.16 -17.27
C GLY A 5 -0.32 -10.08 -17.82
N ARG A 6 -0.88 -9.17 -17.00
CA ARG A 6 -1.61 -7.98 -17.52
C ARG A 6 -0.92 -6.68 -17.14
N PRO A 7 -0.42 -5.87 -18.09
CA PRO A 7 0.24 -4.62 -17.75
C PRO A 7 -0.76 -3.61 -17.18
N GLU A 8 -0.41 -3.01 -16.04
CA GLU A 8 -1.06 -1.80 -15.53
C GLU A 8 0.05 -0.89 -15.00
N ASN A 9 -0.05 0.40 -15.29
CA ASN A 9 0.94 1.37 -14.87
C ASN A 9 0.61 1.87 -13.46
N PHE A 10 1.55 1.71 -12.53
CA PHE A 10 1.44 2.22 -11.15
C PHE A 10 2.26 3.49 -10.91
N ASN A 11 2.96 4.00 -11.91
CA ASN A 11 3.48 5.37 -11.90
C ASN A 11 2.33 6.34 -12.22
N ARG A 12 1.48 6.58 -11.21
CA ARG A 12 0.23 7.35 -11.33
C ARG A 12 0.26 8.58 -10.44
N SER A 13 -0.52 9.59 -10.83
CA SER A 13 -0.65 10.85 -10.10
C SER A 13 -1.33 10.67 -8.74
N TRP A 14 -1.16 11.65 -7.87
CA TRP A 14 -1.84 11.72 -6.57
C TRP A 14 -3.34 11.49 -6.70
N GLU A 15 -3.94 12.18 -7.68
CA GLU A 15 -5.38 12.19 -7.85
C GLU A 15 -5.92 10.87 -8.44
N GLU A 16 -5.13 10.17 -9.26
CA GLU A 16 -5.43 8.81 -9.67
C GLU A 16 -5.35 7.82 -8.50
N TYR A 17 -4.37 7.95 -7.61
CA TYR A 17 -4.29 7.12 -6.40
C TYR A 17 -5.44 7.40 -5.42
N LYS A 18 -5.93 8.63 -5.36
CA LYS A 18 -7.11 8.98 -4.55
C LYS A 18 -8.40 8.36 -5.10
N LYS A 19 -8.64 8.46 -6.41
CA LYS A 19 -9.87 7.94 -7.06
C LYS A 19 -9.84 6.44 -7.33
N GLY A 20 -8.66 5.89 -7.56
CA GLY A 20 -8.43 4.52 -8.02
C GLY A 20 -8.23 4.45 -9.53
N PHE A 21 -7.57 3.39 -9.97
CA PHE A 21 -7.25 3.14 -11.39
C PHE A 21 -7.10 1.63 -11.66
N GLY A 22 -7.08 1.28 -12.95
CA GLY A 22 -7.11 -0.09 -13.43
C GLY A 22 -8.51 -0.71 -13.34
N HIS A 23 -8.58 -2.02 -13.52
CA HIS A 23 -9.84 -2.76 -13.57
C HIS A 23 -9.85 -3.92 -12.57
N THR A 24 -10.98 -4.14 -11.90
CA THR A 24 -11.17 -5.17 -10.87
C THR A 24 -10.91 -6.59 -11.36
N ASP A 25 -11.11 -6.83 -12.66
CA ASP A 25 -10.85 -8.10 -13.34
C ASP A 25 -9.37 -8.27 -13.71
N SER A 26 -8.50 -7.37 -13.24
CA SER A 26 -7.08 -7.30 -13.57
C SER A 26 -6.27 -6.61 -12.45
N ASN A 27 -5.23 -5.87 -12.83
CA ASN A 27 -4.43 -5.06 -11.94
C ASN A 27 -5.13 -3.75 -11.67
N PHE A 28 -5.26 -3.40 -10.39
CA PHE A 28 -5.96 -2.18 -10.00
C PHE A 28 -5.52 -1.68 -8.63
N TRP A 29 -5.78 -0.40 -8.42
CA TRP A 29 -5.79 0.28 -7.13
C TRP A 29 -7.21 0.77 -6.84
N LEU A 30 -7.76 0.43 -5.68
CA LEU A 30 -9.17 0.69 -5.37
C LEU A 30 -9.49 2.20 -5.29
N GLY A 31 -8.51 2.99 -4.85
CA GLY A 31 -8.65 4.43 -4.57
C GLY A 31 -8.81 4.70 -3.08
N PHE A 32 -8.07 5.68 -2.55
CA PHE A 32 -8.13 6.04 -1.13
C PHE A 32 -9.53 6.47 -0.67
N ASP A 33 -10.32 7.14 -1.51
CA ASP A 33 -11.67 7.56 -1.12
C ASP A 33 -12.55 6.34 -0.78
N LYS A 34 -12.46 5.28 -1.60
CA LYS A 34 -13.19 4.03 -1.39
C LYS A 34 -12.64 3.26 -0.20
N VAL A 35 -11.31 3.18 -0.07
CA VAL A 35 -10.65 2.49 1.05
C VAL A 35 -11.02 3.16 2.37
N LYS A 36 -10.94 4.50 2.48
CA LYS A 36 -11.38 5.24 3.67
C LYS A 36 -12.85 5.01 4.00
N HIS A 37 -13.71 5.00 2.98
CA HIS A 37 -15.12 4.73 3.20
C HIS A 37 -15.32 3.36 3.87
N ILE A 38 -14.61 2.32 3.40
CA ILE A 38 -14.62 0.99 4.03
C ILE A 38 -14.10 1.07 5.47
N LEU A 39 -12.93 1.69 5.68
CA LEU A 39 -12.27 1.75 7.00
C LEU A 39 -13.06 2.52 8.06
N ASN A 40 -13.95 3.43 7.65
CA ASN A 40 -14.79 4.21 8.56
C ASN A 40 -16.14 3.54 8.87
N ASN A 41 -16.49 2.45 8.18
CA ASN A 41 -17.80 1.81 8.31
C ASN A 41 -17.88 0.81 9.47
N ASP A 42 -16.77 0.49 10.16
CA ASP A 42 -16.76 -0.42 11.31
C ASP A 42 -15.89 0.16 12.46
N GLY A 43 -16.38 0.03 13.70
CA GLY A 43 -15.72 0.51 14.90
C GLY A 43 -14.68 -0.45 15.49
N ASN A 44 -14.58 -1.68 14.95
CA ASN A 44 -13.74 -2.75 15.50
C ASN A 44 -12.30 -2.77 14.96
N GLY A 45 -11.92 -1.79 14.13
CA GLY A 45 -10.61 -1.77 13.47
C GLY A 45 -10.51 -2.81 12.35
N PHE A 46 -9.69 -2.52 11.34
CA PHE A 46 -9.51 -3.40 10.18
C PHE A 46 -8.17 -4.13 10.24
N GLN A 47 -8.16 -5.39 9.79
CA GLN A 47 -6.93 -6.10 9.47
C GLN A 47 -6.64 -5.91 7.98
N LEU A 48 -5.37 -5.72 7.64
CA LEU A 48 -4.90 -5.72 6.25
C LEU A 48 -4.06 -6.97 6.02
N ASP A 49 -4.49 -7.76 5.04
CA ASP A 49 -3.82 -8.98 4.59
C ASP A 49 -3.09 -8.74 3.26
N PHE A 50 -1.82 -9.12 3.21
CA PHE A 50 -0.98 -9.12 2.04
C PHE A 50 -0.81 -10.56 1.56
N ASP A 51 -1.46 -10.89 0.45
CA ASP A 51 -1.30 -12.17 -0.25
C ASP A 51 -0.36 -12.00 -1.44
N MET A 52 0.74 -12.76 -1.44
CA MET A 52 1.80 -12.63 -2.44
C MET A 52 2.28 -13.99 -2.90
N THR A 53 2.65 -14.06 -4.18
CA THR A 53 3.17 -15.24 -4.83
C THR A 53 4.44 -14.84 -5.57
N ASP A 54 5.51 -15.61 -5.41
CA ASP A 54 6.76 -15.40 -6.13
C ASP A 54 6.72 -16.02 -7.55
N THR A 55 7.77 -15.82 -8.33
CA THR A 55 7.86 -16.38 -9.68
C THR A 55 7.98 -17.91 -9.73
N ASN A 56 8.26 -18.57 -8.60
CA ASN A 56 8.29 -20.03 -8.45
C ASN A 56 6.96 -20.60 -7.93
N ASN A 57 5.92 -19.77 -7.77
CA ASN A 57 4.63 -20.07 -7.14
C ASN A 57 4.68 -20.32 -5.63
N ASP A 58 5.73 -19.85 -4.94
CA ASP A 58 5.79 -19.86 -3.48
C ASP A 58 4.93 -18.70 -2.93
N ASN A 59 4.05 -19.03 -1.99
CA ASN A 59 3.12 -18.06 -1.40
C ASN A 59 3.64 -17.51 -0.07
N CYS A 60 3.50 -16.19 0.17
CA CYS A 60 3.45 -15.64 1.52
C CYS A 60 2.15 -14.88 1.78
N GLN A 61 1.69 -15.03 3.01
CA GLN A 61 0.71 -14.17 3.62
C GLN A 61 1.35 -13.39 4.77
N TYR A 62 1.09 -12.09 4.82
CA TYR A 62 1.45 -11.24 5.94
C TYR A 62 0.26 -10.39 6.33
N ASN A 63 0.05 -10.20 7.62
CA ASN A 63 -1.07 -9.41 8.12
C ASN A 63 -0.62 -8.32 9.08
N VAL A 64 -1.40 -7.24 9.13
CA VAL A 64 -1.26 -6.18 10.12
C VAL A 64 -2.61 -5.84 10.70
N GLY A 65 -2.66 -5.64 12.02
CA GLY A 65 -3.87 -5.26 12.73
C GLY A 65 -4.05 -3.75 12.79
N ASN A 66 -5.26 -3.30 13.15
CA ASN A 66 -5.59 -1.88 13.34
C ASN A 66 -5.17 -0.99 12.17
N PHE A 67 -5.27 -1.52 10.95
CA PHE A 67 -4.93 -0.78 9.75
C PHE A 67 -5.88 0.40 9.56
N ASN A 68 -5.31 1.57 9.34
CA ASN A 68 -6.06 2.78 9.06
C ASN A 68 -5.27 3.69 8.11
N ILE A 69 -5.98 4.59 7.45
CA ILE A 69 -5.43 5.60 6.55
C ILE A 69 -5.99 6.97 6.92
N GLY A 70 -5.07 7.92 7.05
CA GLY A 70 -5.34 9.34 7.25
C GLY A 70 -6.23 9.94 6.16
N ASN A 71 -6.64 11.20 6.33
CA ASN A 71 -7.35 11.93 5.28
C ASN A 71 -6.34 12.60 4.34
N GLU A 72 -6.84 13.29 3.32
CA GLU A 72 -5.99 14.02 2.38
C GLU A 72 -5.14 15.09 3.07
N ALA A 73 -5.67 15.75 4.12
CA ALA A 73 -4.93 16.74 4.89
C ALA A 73 -3.73 16.14 5.65
N SER A 74 -3.76 14.84 5.97
CA SER A 74 -2.62 14.09 6.49
C SER A 74 -1.92 13.25 5.42
N ASN A 75 -2.06 13.62 4.15
CA ASN A 75 -1.46 12.93 2.99
C ASN A 75 -1.72 11.42 3.00
N PHE A 76 -2.93 11.00 3.37
CA PHE A 76 -3.30 9.58 3.47
C PHE A 76 -2.29 8.76 4.28
N THR A 77 -1.77 9.30 5.38
CA THR A 77 -0.79 8.61 6.24
C THR A 77 -1.30 7.24 6.67
N GLY A 78 -0.54 6.17 6.39
CA GLY A 78 -0.92 4.80 6.71
C GLY A 78 -0.46 4.42 8.12
N THR A 79 -1.34 3.84 8.94
CA THR A 79 -1.00 3.39 10.29
C THR A 79 -1.50 1.98 10.53
N PHE A 80 -0.72 1.18 11.26
CA PHE A 80 -1.11 -0.18 11.64
C PHE A 80 -0.31 -0.65 12.87
N THR A 81 -0.80 -1.68 13.53
CA THR A 81 -0.02 -2.49 14.48
C THR A 81 0.53 -3.69 13.74
N ALA A 82 1.83 -3.94 13.85
CA ALA A 82 2.43 -5.14 13.26
C ALA A 82 1.86 -6.37 13.97
N VAL A 83 1.29 -7.30 13.19
CA VAL A 83 0.70 -8.53 13.71
C VAL A 83 1.01 -9.65 12.74
N GLY A 84 2.22 -10.20 12.72
CA GLY A 84 2.44 -11.35 11.84
C GLY A 84 3.86 -11.87 11.71
N HIS A 85 3.93 -13.17 11.42
CA HIS A 85 5.07 -13.89 10.87
C HIS A 85 4.82 -14.11 9.37
N CYS A 86 5.69 -13.64 8.48
CA CYS A 86 5.68 -14.09 7.08
C CYS A 86 6.41 -15.43 6.98
N SER A 87 6.18 -16.17 5.90
CA SER A 87 7.02 -17.31 5.53
C SER A 87 8.47 -16.90 5.27
N LYS A 88 9.40 -17.86 5.21
CA LYS A 88 10.84 -17.57 5.06
C LYS A 88 11.23 -16.78 3.81
N TRP A 89 10.51 -16.91 2.69
CA TRP A 89 10.94 -16.32 1.39
C TRP A 89 10.82 -14.80 1.32
N CYS A 90 10.03 -14.24 2.23
CA CYS A 90 9.57 -12.86 2.29
C CYS A 90 9.83 -12.23 3.66
N GLU A 91 10.36 -13.02 4.59
CA GLU A 91 11.06 -12.55 5.77
C GLU A 91 12.23 -11.67 5.31
N GLY A 92 12.14 -10.36 5.55
CA GLY A 92 13.11 -9.36 5.07
C GLY A 92 12.79 -8.70 3.73
N SER A 93 11.98 -9.33 2.85
CA SER A 93 11.50 -8.69 1.60
C SER A 93 10.45 -7.62 1.88
N ILE A 94 9.74 -7.77 3.00
CA ILE A 94 8.74 -6.82 3.46
C ILE A 94 9.04 -6.54 4.91
N ASP A 95 9.89 -5.56 5.12
CA ASP A 95 10.31 -5.15 6.45
C ASP A 95 9.27 -4.20 7.09
N PHE A 96 8.06 -4.72 7.34
CA PHE A 96 7.09 -4.04 8.21
C PHE A 96 7.55 -4.04 9.67
N ASN A 97 8.43 -4.97 10.04
CA ASN A 97 9.05 -5.05 11.37
C ASN A 97 9.93 -3.84 11.68
N ASN A 98 10.41 -3.12 10.66
CA ASN A 98 11.28 -1.97 10.80
C ASN A 98 10.57 -0.64 10.49
N PHE A 99 9.24 -0.57 10.70
CA PHE A 99 8.46 0.67 10.84
C PHE A 99 8.62 1.71 9.71
N ARG A 100 9.25 1.37 8.57
CA ARG A 100 9.67 2.38 7.60
C ARG A 100 8.50 2.98 6.84
N THR A 101 7.37 2.29 6.77
CA THR A 101 6.13 2.73 6.12
C THR A 101 5.03 3.11 7.13
N ASN A 102 5.09 2.60 8.38
CA ASN A 102 4.10 2.90 9.40
C ASN A 102 4.20 4.35 9.86
N GLY A 103 3.06 5.06 9.85
CA GLY A 103 2.99 6.48 10.16
C GLY A 103 3.62 7.38 9.10
N LYS A 104 3.91 6.87 7.91
CA LYS A 104 4.41 7.69 6.80
C LYS A 104 3.27 8.25 5.96
N PRO A 105 3.41 9.47 5.43
CA PRO A 105 2.51 10.01 4.43
C PRO A 105 2.68 9.26 3.10
N PHE A 106 1.59 9.16 2.36
CA PHE A 106 1.63 8.66 0.99
C PHE A 106 2.32 9.69 0.09
N SER A 107 2.97 9.23 -0.98
CA SER A 107 3.56 10.13 -1.98
C SER A 107 3.47 9.54 -3.38
N THR A 108 3.41 10.43 -4.37
CA THR A 108 3.43 10.15 -5.81
C THR A 108 4.44 11.07 -6.51
N PHE A 109 4.73 10.86 -7.79
CA PHE A 109 5.73 11.67 -8.51
C PHE A 109 5.38 13.17 -8.57
N ASP A 110 4.10 13.51 -8.48
CA ASP A 110 3.54 14.86 -8.49
C ASP A 110 3.17 15.37 -7.09
N HIS A 111 3.31 14.55 -6.06
CA HIS A 111 3.04 14.89 -4.66
C HIS A 111 4.02 14.15 -3.74
N ASP A 112 5.22 14.70 -3.61
CA ASP A 112 6.28 14.14 -2.78
C ASP A 112 6.22 14.72 -1.36
N SER A 113 5.67 13.94 -0.42
CA SER A 113 5.48 14.40 0.97
C SER A 113 6.79 14.57 1.74
N TYR A 114 7.88 13.92 1.31
CA TYR A 114 9.20 14.05 1.95
C TYR A 114 10.20 14.87 1.13
N GLY A 115 9.91 15.15 -0.14
CA GLY A 115 10.79 15.88 -1.04
C GLY A 115 12.11 15.15 -1.33
N ASN A 116 12.15 13.83 -1.16
CA ASN A 116 13.35 13.01 -1.32
C ASN A 116 13.47 12.38 -2.72
N GLY A 117 12.46 12.57 -3.58
CA GLY A 117 12.42 12.07 -4.94
C GLY A 117 12.13 10.56 -5.05
N CYS A 118 11.84 9.88 -3.94
CA CYS A 118 11.53 8.44 -3.95
C CYS A 118 10.38 8.07 -4.91
N PRO A 119 9.26 8.80 -4.97
CA PRO A 119 8.16 8.44 -5.87
C PRO A 119 8.57 8.46 -7.35
N ALA A 120 9.40 9.44 -7.73
CA ALA A 120 9.92 9.55 -9.10
C ALA A 120 10.96 8.45 -9.39
N ALA A 121 11.87 8.19 -8.45
CA ALA A 121 12.92 7.18 -8.61
C ALA A 121 12.35 5.74 -8.67
N GLN A 122 11.30 5.47 -7.89
CA GLN A 122 10.63 4.16 -7.82
C GLN A 122 9.47 4.03 -8.81
N ALA A 123 9.18 5.08 -9.59
CA ALA A 123 8.08 5.14 -10.56
C ALA A 123 6.77 4.57 -10.02
N SER A 124 6.40 4.96 -8.80
CA SER A 124 5.23 4.43 -8.10
C SER A 124 4.72 5.37 -7.01
N GLY A 125 3.48 5.17 -6.60
CA GLY A 125 2.93 5.78 -5.39
C GLY A 125 3.00 4.83 -4.19
N TRP A 126 3.57 5.27 -3.08
CA TRP A 126 3.69 4.48 -1.85
C TRP A 126 3.87 5.33 -0.59
N TRP A 127 3.76 4.69 0.58
CA TRP A 127 4.22 5.22 1.86
C TRP A 127 5.73 5.04 1.99
N PHE A 128 6.48 5.86 1.25
CA PHE A 128 7.94 5.76 1.24
C PHE A 128 8.54 6.10 2.61
N GLY A 129 9.43 5.23 3.08
CA GLY A 129 10.28 5.49 4.24
C GLY A 129 11.57 6.20 3.86
N ASN A 130 12.28 6.70 4.87
CA ASN A 130 13.68 7.11 4.74
C ASN A 130 14.63 5.92 4.99
#